data_AF-A0A553NJ01-F1
#
_entry.id   AF-A0A553NJ01-F1
#
_cell.length_a   1.000
_cell.length_b   1.000
_cell.length_c   1.000
_cell.angle_alpha   90.00
_cell.angle_beta   90.00
_cell.angle_gamma   90.00
#
_symmetry.space_group_name_H-M   'P 1'
#
loop_
_entity.id
_entity.type
_entity.pdbx_description
1 polymer ?
#
loop_
_entity_poly.entity_id
_entity_poly.type
_entity_poly.pdbx_seq_one_letter_code
_entity_poly.pdbx_strand_id
1 'polypeptide(L)'
;MENQIIVLRIRNISNSDLYTFYCARLFKEHLDFDEGVKLVISENQLGEERRFDEGGGFDGLSLQYHIFAAVLLFGLVGMLLAIFVVHFKTRTKQKDKN
;
A
#
# COMPACT_ATOMS: atom_id res chain seq x y z
N MET A 1 -23.12 -32.42 -25.15
CA MET A 1 -22.70 -31.01 -25.06
C MET A 1 -21.55 -30.98 -24.08
N GLU A 2 -20.35 -30.61 -24.52
CA GLU A 2 -19.18 -30.54 -23.63
C GLU A 2 -19.41 -29.49 -22.54
N ASN A 3 -19.15 -29.85 -21.28
CA ASN A 3 -19.15 -28.90 -20.17
C ASN A 3 -17.93 -27.98 -20.34
N GLN A 4 -18.13 -26.85 -21.01
CA GLN A 4 -17.14 -25.78 -21.03
C GLN A 4 -17.09 -25.15 -19.64
N ILE A 5 -15.97 -25.34 -18.94
CA ILE A 5 -15.73 -24.74 -17.64
C ILE A 5 -15.20 -23.33 -17.87
N ILE A 6 -15.93 -22.32 -17.41
CA ILE A 6 -15.49 -20.92 -17.44
C ILE A 6 -14.90 -20.58 -16.08
N VAL A 7 -13.65 -20.13 -16.08
CA VAL A 7 -12.90 -19.79 -14.85
C VAL A 7 -12.51 -18.32 -14.86
N LEU A 8 -12.82 -17.62 -13.78
CA LEU A 8 -12.35 -16.26 -13.52
C LEU A 8 -11.14 -16.30 -12.59
N ARG A 9 -10.01 -15.73 -13.03
CA ARG A 9 -8.79 -15.62 -12.22
C ARG A 9 -8.46 -14.15 -11.97
N ILE A 10 -8.67 -13.71 -10.73
CA ILE A 10 -8.32 -12.37 -10.27
C ILE A 10 -6.90 -12.42 -9.70
N ARG A 11 -6.06 -11.45 -10.07
CA ARG A 11 -4.69 -11.30 -9.55
C ARG A 11 -4.59 -9.99 -8.80
N ASN A 12 -3.72 -9.94 -7.79
CA ASN A 12 -3.47 -8.75 -6.99
C ASN A 12 -4.76 -8.19 -6.36
N ILE A 13 -5.45 -9.05 -5.58
CA ILE A 13 -6.72 -8.71 -4.93
C ILE A 13 -6.51 -7.56 -3.96
N SER A 14 -7.37 -6.56 -4.06
CA SER A 14 -7.41 -5.38 -3.20
C SER A 14 -8.73 -5.29 -2.42
N ASN A 15 -8.81 -4.38 -1.45
CA ASN A 15 -10.04 -4.16 -0.69
C ASN A 15 -11.23 -3.72 -1.56
N SER A 16 -10.98 -3.08 -2.71
CA SER A 16 -12.06 -2.74 -3.65
C SER A 16 -12.60 -3.92 -4.43
N ASP A 17 -11.95 -5.09 -4.39
CA ASP A 17 -12.40 -6.28 -5.14
C ASP A 17 -13.28 -7.20 -4.29
N LEU A 18 -13.54 -6.83 -3.03
CA LEU A 18 -14.29 -7.60 -2.06
C LEU A 18 -15.79 -7.59 -2.36
N TYR A 19 -16.18 -8.39 -3.35
CA TYR A 19 -17.56 -8.56 -3.78
C TYR A 19 -17.93 -10.05 -3.86
N THR A 20 -19.22 -10.30 -4.14
CA THR A 20 -19.73 -11.63 -4.48
C THR A 20 -19.78 -11.76 -5.99
N PHE A 21 -19.08 -12.74 -6.53
CA PHE A 21 -18.99 -13.00 -7.96
C PHE A 21 -19.98 -14.10 -8.34
N TYR A 22 -20.80 -13.86 -9.36
CA TYR A 22 -21.79 -14.81 -9.83
C TYR A 22 -21.42 -15.31 -11.22
N CYS A 23 -21.51 -16.62 -11.43
CA CYS A 23 -21.53 -17.16 -12.77
C CYS A 23 -22.95 -17.02 -13.32
N ALA A 24 -23.08 -16.58 -14.57
CA ALA A 24 -24.36 -16.41 -15.22
C ALA A 24 -24.38 -17.09 -16.57
N ARG A 25 -25.52 -17.71 -16.91
CA ARG A 25 -25.77 -18.30 -18.23
C ARG A 25 -26.93 -17.59 -18.89
N LEU A 26 -26.68 -17.08 -20.10
CA LEU A 26 -27.71 -16.49 -20.94
C LEU A 26 -28.22 -17.55 -21.91
N PHE A 27 -29.50 -17.92 -21.78
CA PHE A 27 -30.15 -18.86 -22.69
C PHE A 27 -31.57 -18.41 -23.01
N LYS A 28 -31.91 -18.31 -24.30
CA LYS A 28 -33.24 -17.89 -24.78
C LYS A 28 -33.77 -16.64 -24.06
N GLU A 29 -32.96 -15.59 -23.98
CA GLU A 29 -33.29 -14.31 -23.32
C GLU A 29 -33.50 -14.40 -21.81
N HIS A 30 -33.22 -15.55 -21.18
CA HIS A 30 -33.23 -15.72 -19.75
C HIS A 30 -31.79 -15.75 -19.20
N LEU A 31 -31.56 -15.04 -18.10
CA LEU A 31 -30.28 -14.94 -17.43
C LEU A 31 -30.37 -15.67 -16.09
N ASP A 32 -29.75 -16.84 -16.02
CA ASP A 32 -29.71 -17.67 -14.82
C ASP A 32 -28.39 -17.46 -14.09
N PHE A 33 -28.46 -17.21 -12.78
CA PHE A 33 -27.29 -17.04 -11.91
C PHE A 33 -27.11 -18.27 -11.01
N ASP A 34 -25.86 -18.71 -10.85
CA ASP A 34 -25.50 -19.72 -9.85
C ASP A 34 -25.37 -19.09 -8.43
N GLU A 35 -25.11 -19.91 -7.40
CA GLU A 35 -25.10 -19.53 -5.97
C GLU A 35 -24.13 -18.38 -5.60
N GLY A 36 -23.13 -18.14 -6.46
CA GLY A 36 -22.14 -17.08 -6.29
C GLY A 36 -21.01 -17.45 -5.32
N VAL A 37 -19.90 -16.70 -5.40
CA VAL A 37 -18.71 -16.91 -4.57
C VAL A 37 -18.33 -15.58 -3.95
N LYS A 38 -18.37 -15.51 -2.61
CA LYS A 38 -17.96 -14.32 -1.86
C LYS A 38 -16.44 -14.28 -1.72
N LEU A 39 -15.82 -13.25 -2.26
CA LEU A 39 -14.39 -13.02 -2.08
C LEU A 39 -14.14 -12.37 -0.71
N VAL A 40 -13.29 -12.99 0.09
CA VAL A 40 -12.86 -12.48 1.39
C VAL A 40 -11.34 -12.56 1.48
N ILE A 41 -10.70 -11.53 2.01
CA ILE A 41 -9.29 -11.59 2.39
C ILE A 41 -9.23 -12.25 3.77
N SER A 42 -8.57 -13.39 3.87
CA SER A 42 -8.36 -14.05 5.16
C SER A 42 -7.16 -13.39 5.84
N GLU A 43 -7.41 -12.69 6.95
CA GLU A 43 -6.36 -12.11 7.80
C GLU A 43 -5.46 -13.19 8.46
N ASN A 44 -5.85 -14.47 8.36
CA ASN A 44 -5.19 -15.58 9.05
C ASN A 44 -3.93 -16.12 8.36
N GLN A 45 -3.47 -15.53 7.25
CA GLN A 45 -2.13 -15.83 6.72
C GLN A 45 -1.03 -14.95 7.35
N LEU A 46 -1.38 -14.05 8.27
CA LEU A 46 -0.44 -13.22 9.02
C LEU A 46 0.20 -13.94 10.22
N GLY A 47 0.30 -15.28 10.17
CA GLY A 47 0.75 -16.13 11.28
C GLY A 47 2.14 -16.74 11.13
N GLU A 48 2.68 -16.87 9.92
CA GLU A 48 3.88 -17.71 9.70
C GLU A 48 4.88 -17.15 8.67
N GLU A 49 5.11 -15.83 8.65
CA GLU A 49 6.33 -15.31 8.02
C GLU A 49 6.80 -14.00 8.69
N ARG A 50 7.21 -14.11 9.96
CA ARG A 50 8.10 -13.10 10.53
C ARG A 50 9.50 -13.32 9.96
N ARG A 51 9.82 -12.66 8.84
CA ARG A 51 11.16 -12.17 8.40
C ARG A 51 11.19 -12.01 6.88
N PHE A 52 10.76 -10.86 6.38
CA PHE A 52 11.58 -10.01 5.49
C PHE A 52 10.85 -8.69 5.23
N ASP A 53 11.65 -7.64 5.11
CA ASP A 53 11.37 -6.20 4.99
C ASP A 53 9.93 -5.72 4.70
N GLU A 54 9.53 -4.73 5.50
CA GLU A 54 8.52 -3.72 5.15
C GLU A 54 8.95 -2.98 3.88
N GLY A 55 8.61 -3.52 2.72
CA GLY A 55 8.93 -2.89 1.44
C GLY A 55 8.46 -3.72 0.26
N GLY A 56 7.24 -3.46 -0.22
CA GLY A 56 6.83 -3.93 -1.54
C GLY A 56 5.34 -4.19 -1.66
N GLY A 57 4.65 -3.36 -2.44
CA GLY A 57 3.25 -3.58 -2.77
C GLY A 57 2.43 -2.33 -3.12
N PHE A 58 3.03 -1.30 -3.74
CA PHE A 58 2.27 -0.16 -4.32
C PHE A 58 3.14 0.56 -5.36
N ASP A 59 3.64 -0.15 -6.37
CA ASP A 59 4.82 0.29 -7.15
C ASP A 59 4.64 1.60 -7.98
N GLY A 60 3.41 2.10 -8.16
CA GLY A 60 3.15 3.39 -8.81
C GLY A 60 2.87 4.56 -7.86
N LEU A 61 2.04 4.36 -6.83
CA LEU A 61 1.66 5.40 -5.86
C LEU A 61 2.61 5.48 -4.65
N SER A 62 3.20 4.35 -4.23
CA SER A 62 4.16 4.30 -3.13
C SER A 62 5.47 5.00 -3.49
N LEU A 63 5.94 4.87 -4.74
CA LEU A 63 7.17 5.55 -5.18
C LEU A 63 7.05 7.07 -5.04
N GLN A 64 5.92 7.64 -5.48
CA GLN A 64 5.67 9.08 -5.37
C GLN A 64 5.64 9.50 -3.90
N TYR A 65 4.93 8.77 -3.03
CA TYR A 65 4.90 9.04 -1.60
C TYR A 65 6.29 8.94 -0.96
N HIS A 66 7.09 7.93 -1.30
CA HIS A 66 8.46 7.79 -0.80
C HIS A 66 9.35 8.94 -1.23
N ILE A 67 9.24 9.43 -2.47
CA ILE A 67 9.98 10.61 -2.93
C ILE A 67 9.56 11.86 -2.15
N PHE A 68 8.25 12.11 -2.01
CA PHE A 68 7.75 13.24 -1.22
C PHE A 68 8.19 13.15 0.25
N ALA A 69 8.08 11.97 0.87
CA ALA A 69 8.51 11.74 2.23
C ALA A 69 10.02 11.96 2.40
N ALA A 70 10.84 11.46 1.46
CA ALA A 70 12.29 11.66 1.50
C ALA A 70 12.64 13.15 1.38
N VAL A 71 12.03 13.88 0.45
CA VAL A 71 12.25 15.33 0.28
C VAL A 71 11.87 16.09 1.55
N LEU A 72 10.71 15.77 2.15
CA LEU A 72 10.29 16.39 3.41
C LEU A 72 11.27 16.07 4.55
N LEU A 73 11.74 14.83 4.66
CA LEU A 73 12.68 14.41 5.69
C LEU A 73 14.03 15.13 5.55
N PHE A 74 14.59 15.17 4.35
CA PHE A 74 15.83 15.90 4.07
C PHE A 74 15.69 17.40 4.35
N GLY A 75 14.55 17.99 4.00
CA GLY A 75 14.25 19.39 4.33
C GLY A 75 14.22 19.63 5.85
N LEU A 76 13.56 18.75 6.60
CA LEU A 76 13.46 18.84 8.06
C LEU A 76 14.84 18.70 8.73
N VAL A 77 15.65 17.74 8.28
CA VAL A 77 17.03 17.54 8.76
C VAL A 77 17.89 18.78 8.46
N GLY A 78 17.79 19.34 7.25
CA GLY A 78 18.51 20.56 6.89
C GLY A 78 18.15 21.76 7.78
N MET A 79 16.85 21.93 8.08
CA MET A 79 16.39 22.98 8.99
C MET A 79 16.91 22.79 10.42
N LEU A 80 16.90 21.56 10.94
CA LEU A 80 17.44 21.25 12.26
C LEU A 80 18.93 21.53 12.35
N LEU A 81 19.70 21.20 11.31
CA LEU A 81 21.13 21.51 11.24
C LEU A 81 21.38 23.02 11.21
N ALA A 82 20.61 23.78 10.44
CA ALA A 82 20.73 25.24 10.40
C ALA A 82 20.46 25.86 11.79
N ILE A 83 19.38 25.42 12.45
CA ILE A 83 19.05 25.82 13.82
C ILE A 83 20.20 25.46 14.78
N PHE A 84 20.73 24.25 14.69
CA PHE A 84 21.83 23.80 15.54
C PHE A 84 23.09 24.66 15.34
N VAL A 85 23.47 24.97 14.10
CA VAL A 85 24.63 25.82 13.79
C VAL A 85 24.44 27.23 14.32
N VAL A 86 23.24 27.80 14.19
CA VAL A 86 22.93 29.13 14.73
C VAL A 86 23.01 29.12 16.26
N HIS A 87 22.42 28.11 16.92
CA HIS A 87 22.50 27.96 18.38
C HIS A 87 23.93 27.71 18.88
N PHE A 88 24.71 26.94 18.14
CA PHE A 88 26.11 26.70 18.48
C PHE A 88 26.93 27.99 18.36
N LYS A 89 26.77 28.73 17.25
CA LYS A 89 27.47 29.99 17.01
C LYS A 89 27.06 31.10 17.97
N THR A 90 25.81 31.16 18.39
CA THR A 90 25.35 32.10 19.42
C THR A 90 25.91 31.75 20.80
N ARG A 91 25.96 30.45 21.17
CA ARG A 91 26.56 30.00 22.42
C ARG A 91 28.07 30.25 22.50
N THR A 92 28.81 30.09 21.39
CA THR A 92 30.25 30.41 21.38
C THR A 92 30.50 31.91 21.50
N LYS A 93 29.72 32.75 20.80
CA LYS A 93 29.78 34.22 20.93
C LYS A 93 29.45 34.73 22.33
N GLN A 94 28.58 34.04 23.06
CA GLN A 94 28.24 34.39 24.45
C GLN A 94 29.35 34.01 25.44
N LYS A 95 30.08 32.92 25.19
CA LYS A 95 31.23 32.50 26.02
C LYS A 95 32.47 33.38 25.86
N ASP A 96 32.66 34.02 24.71
CA ASP A 96 33.82 34.88 24.42
C ASP A 96 33.66 36.33 24.94
N LYS A 97 32.52 36.63 25.59
CA LYS A 97 32.15 37.97 26.06
C LYS A 97 32.02 38.07 27.58
N ASN A 98 32.38 37.02 28.31
CA ASN A 98 32.45 36.92 29.77
C ASN A 98 33.85 36.46 30.18
#